data_AF-A0A6G1LEP1-F1
#
_entry.id   AF-A0A6G1LEP1-F1
#
_cell.length_a   1.000
_cell.length_b   1.000
_cell.length_c   1.000
_cell.angle_alpha   90.00
_cell.angle_beta   90.00
_cell.angle_gamma   90.00
#
_symmetry.space_group_name_H-M   'P 1'
#
loop_
_entity.id
_entity.type
_entity.pdbx_description
1 polymer ?
#
loop_
_entity_poly.entity_id
_entity_poly.type
_entity_poly.pdbx_seq_one_letter_code
_entity_poly.pdbx_strand_id
1 'polypeptide(L)'
;MCTLITLSNKSRPAVTKNAYPYDTLGNYIFQKPHLLIEALHPHHGKSIWIGGRIAREGNQSLAWLGDAVLAVALKVPWYAGPQTRKYSTNHWSQKITSNKHLAKLAIKHGIPNCCFPTGATVGRKALATAMEALIGAVYLKFRL
;
A
#
# COMPACT_ATOMS: atom_id res chain seq x y z
N MET A 1 16.03 -1.47 -4.97
CA MET A 1 16.22 -1.70 -3.52
C MET A 1 15.05 -1.05 -2.79
N CYS A 2 14.24 -1.81 -2.06
CA CYS A 2 13.32 -1.26 -1.05
C CYS A 2 14.18 -1.03 0.19
N THR A 3 14.58 0.21 0.45
CA THR A 3 15.32 0.57 1.67
C THR A 3 14.28 0.93 2.71
N LEU A 4 13.96 -0.01 3.60
CA LEU A 4 13.24 0.28 4.83
C LEU A 4 14.27 0.78 5.84
N ILE A 5 14.19 2.03 6.26
CA ILE A 5 15.07 2.58 7.31
C ILE A 5 14.31 2.44 8.63
N THR A 6 14.86 1.64 9.52
CA THR A 6 14.44 1.48 10.91
C THR A 6 14.96 2.66 11.73
N LEU A 7 14.10 3.56 12.25
CA LEU A 7 14.55 4.55 13.23
C LEU A 7 14.46 3.99 14.66
N SER A 8 15.63 3.93 15.29
CA SER A 8 15.84 3.71 16.73
C SER A 8 15.30 4.90 17.51
N ASN A 9 14.29 4.70 18.37
CA ASN A 9 13.97 5.68 19.40
C ASN A 9 14.15 5.06 20.79
N LYS A 10 15.26 5.45 21.44
CA LYS A 10 15.66 5.08 22.80
C LYS A 10 14.77 5.80 23.82
N SER A 11 13.53 5.36 24.04
CA SER A 11 12.81 5.60 25.31
C SER A 11 11.38 5.02 25.35
N ARG A 12 11.29 3.72 25.71
CA ARG A 12 10.26 3.02 26.53
C ARG A 12 8.76 3.06 26.11
N PRO A 13 7.86 2.21 26.67
CA PRO A 13 8.01 1.03 27.53
C PRO A 13 7.47 -0.27 26.89
N ALA A 14 7.58 -1.40 27.62
CA ALA A 14 7.12 -2.72 27.21
C ALA A 14 5.63 -2.77 26.83
N VAL A 15 5.32 -2.83 25.53
CA VAL A 15 3.95 -3.05 25.05
C VAL A 15 3.98 -3.98 23.82
N THR A 16 3.68 -5.25 24.09
CA THR A 16 3.16 -6.29 23.17
C THR A 16 4.06 -6.79 22.01
N LYS A 17 3.94 -8.10 21.73
CA LYS A 17 4.79 -8.94 20.86
C LYS A 17 4.90 -8.56 19.36
N ASN A 18 4.41 -7.40 18.92
CA ASN A 18 4.35 -7.01 17.50
C ASN A 18 4.79 -5.55 17.27
N ALA A 19 5.95 -5.16 17.81
CA ALA A 19 6.55 -3.86 17.47
C ALA A 19 7.15 -3.93 16.05
N TYR A 20 6.45 -3.38 15.06
CA TYR A 20 6.92 -3.34 13.68
C TYR A 20 7.64 -2.01 13.40
N PRO A 21 8.92 -2.02 13.02
CA PRO A 21 9.75 -0.83 13.13
C PRO A 21 9.82 -0.03 11.82
N TYR A 22 8.75 -0.01 11.03
CA TYR A 22 8.73 0.62 9.70
C TYR A 22 7.93 1.93 9.72
N ASP A 23 8.60 3.03 9.47
CA ASP A 23 8.02 4.36 9.26
C ASP A 23 8.37 4.91 7.87
N THR A 24 9.17 4.22 7.07
CA THR A 24 9.63 4.69 5.75
C THR A 24 9.36 3.70 4.62
N LEU A 25 9.03 4.21 3.43
CA LEU A 25 9.03 3.46 2.17
C LEU A 25 9.79 4.26 1.11
N GLY A 26 11.01 3.84 0.79
CA GLY A 26 11.93 4.66 -0.02
C GLY A 26 12.27 5.96 0.72
N ASN A 27 12.02 7.11 0.09
CA ASN A 27 12.26 8.43 0.70
C ASN A 27 11.03 9.01 1.42
N TYR A 28 9.92 8.27 1.48
CA TYR A 28 8.68 8.74 2.08
C TYR A 28 8.56 8.30 3.54
N ILE A 29 8.34 9.27 4.44
CA ILE A 29 8.12 9.02 5.87
C ILE A 29 6.61 9.04 6.18
N PHE A 30 6.12 7.92 6.70
CA PHE A 30 4.78 7.75 7.23
C PHE A 30 4.70 8.32 8.65
N GLN A 31 3.94 9.41 8.83
CA GLN A 31 3.64 9.97 10.15
C GLN A 31 2.76 9.04 11.00
N LYS A 32 2.01 8.15 10.34
CA LYS A 32 1.18 7.10 10.95
C LYS A 32 1.77 5.72 10.53
N PRO A 33 2.85 5.23 11.19
CA PRO A 33 3.54 3.99 10.81
C PRO A 33 2.62 2.77 10.73
N HIS A 34 1.57 2.76 11.55
CA HIS A 34 0.55 1.72 11.57
C HIS A 34 -0.15 1.52 10.20
N LEU A 35 -0.29 2.57 9.39
CA LEU A 35 -0.85 2.46 8.03
C LEU A 35 0.11 1.77 7.06
N LEU A 36 1.42 1.99 7.19
CA LEU A 36 2.42 1.28 6.40
C LEU A 36 2.44 -0.21 6.76
N ILE A 37 2.40 -0.52 8.05
CA ILE A 37 2.37 -1.89 8.55
C ILE A 37 1.14 -2.62 8.02
N GLU A 38 -0.04 -2.00 8.11
CA GLU A 38 -1.27 -2.60 7.59
C GLU A 38 -1.22 -2.80 6.07
N ALA A 39 -0.71 -1.82 5.31
CA ALA A 39 -0.60 -1.93 3.85
C ALA A 39 0.31 -3.07 3.39
N LEU A 40 1.40 -3.30 4.13
CA LEU A 40 2.36 -4.37 3.87
C LEU A 40 1.93 -5.75 4.40
N HIS A 41 0.80 -5.83 5.11
CA HIS A 41 0.30 -7.08 5.66
C HIS A 41 -0.73 -7.73 4.72
N PRO A 42 -0.35 -8.75 3.94
CA PRO A 42 -1.23 -9.28 2.92
C PRO A 42 -2.44 -9.95 3.56
N HIS A 43 -3.60 -9.83 2.92
CA HIS A 43 -4.79 -10.56 3.33
C HIS A 43 -4.62 -12.07 3.14
N HIS A 44 -4.49 -12.78 4.27
CA HIS A 44 -4.53 -14.25 4.35
C HIS A 44 -5.61 -14.72 5.33
N GLY A 45 -6.71 -13.98 5.47
CA GLY A 45 -7.77 -14.28 6.44
C GLY A 45 -7.34 -14.08 7.91
N LYS A 46 -6.22 -13.40 8.16
CA LYS A 46 -5.73 -13.10 9.51
C LYS A 46 -5.99 -11.62 9.83
N SER A 47 -6.70 -11.39 10.92
CA SER A 47 -6.82 -10.06 11.50
C SER A 47 -5.55 -9.67 12.24
N ILE A 48 -5.17 -8.40 12.16
CA ILE A 48 -4.01 -7.85 12.84
C ILE A 48 -4.42 -6.68 13.73
N TRP A 49 -3.86 -6.64 14.93
CA TRP A 49 -4.00 -5.51 15.85
C TRP A 49 -2.93 -4.48 15.55
N ILE A 50 -3.34 -3.29 15.11
CA ILE A 50 -2.47 -2.23 14.62
C ILE A 50 -3.05 -0.88 15.01
N GLY A 51 -2.24 -0.02 15.65
CA GLY A 51 -2.63 1.37 15.94
C GLY A 51 -3.91 1.52 16.78
N GLY A 52 -4.16 0.61 17.73
CA GLY A 52 -5.36 0.65 18.58
C GLY A 52 -6.64 0.13 17.93
N ARG A 53 -6.58 -0.38 16.68
CA ARG A 53 -7.71 -1.01 15.99
C ARG A 53 -7.37 -2.41 15.46
N ILE A 54 -8.41 -3.16 15.11
CA ILE A 54 -8.28 -4.43 14.39
C ILE A 54 -8.41 -4.15 12.89
N ALA A 55 -7.37 -4.42 12.11
CA ALA A 55 -7.47 -4.55 10.66
C ALA A 55 -7.90 -5.98 10.33
N ARG A 56 -9.22 -6.19 10.22
CA ARG A 56 -9.84 -7.53 10.11
C ARG A 56 -9.38 -8.31 8.89
N GLU A 57 -9.12 -7.60 7.80
CA GLU A 57 -8.80 -8.16 6.50
C GLU A 57 -7.38 -7.81 6.05
N GLY A 58 -6.47 -7.51 6.98
CA GLY A 58 -5.13 -7.04 6.67
C GLY A 58 -5.18 -5.78 5.79
N ASN A 59 -4.45 -5.79 4.68
CA ASN A 59 -4.35 -4.64 3.77
C ASN A 59 -5.59 -4.34 2.90
N GLN A 60 -6.66 -5.16 2.93
CA GLN A 60 -7.74 -5.00 1.95
C GLN A 60 -8.53 -3.70 2.06
N SER A 61 -8.81 -3.24 3.28
CA SER A 61 -9.52 -1.98 3.47
C SER A 61 -8.74 -0.80 2.87
N LEU A 62 -7.42 -0.79 3.06
CA LEU A 62 -6.54 0.20 2.46
C LEU A 62 -6.44 0.03 0.94
N ALA A 63 -6.43 -1.20 0.43
CA ALA A 63 -6.38 -1.48 -1.00
C ALA A 63 -7.63 -0.96 -1.72
N TRP A 64 -8.82 -1.20 -1.18
CA TRP A 64 -10.07 -0.65 -1.72
C TRP A 64 -10.07 0.87 -1.82
N LEU A 65 -9.59 1.54 -0.76
CA LEU A 65 -9.44 2.98 -0.79
C LEU A 65 -8.40 3.42 -1.83
N GLY A 66 -7.27 2.72 -1.90
CA GLY A 66 -6.20 3.00 -2.83
C GLY A 66 -6.60 2.86 -4.29
N ASP A 67 -7.38 1.84 -4.64
CA ASP A 67 -7.92 1.66 -5.99
C ASP A 67 -8.84 2.84 -6.39
N ALA A 68 -9.73 3.26 -5.48
CA ALA A 68 -10.57 4.43 -5.71
C ALA A 68 -9.74 5.72 -5.88
N VAL A 69 -8.73 5.93 -5.03
CA VAL A 69 -7.82 7.08 -5.11
C VAL A 69 -7.03 7.05 -6.41
N LEU A 70 -6.51 5.89 -6.82
CA LEU A 70 -5.76 5.70 -8.07
C LEU A 70 -6.65 6.02 -9.28
N ALA A 71 -7.90 5.57 -9.28
CA ALA A 71 -8.86 5.89 -10.33
C ALA A 71 -9.11 7.40 -10.45
N VAL A 72 -9.23 8.13 -9.34
CA VAL A 72 -9.38 9.59 -9.34
C VAL A 72 -8.09 10.28 -9.80
N ALA A 73 -6.94 9.87 -9.26
CA ALA A 73 -5.63 10.44 -9.55
C ALA A 73 -5.24 10.30 -11.03
N LEU A 74 -5.72 9.25 -11.71
CA LEU A 74 -5.54 9.07 -13.15
C LEU A 74 -6.53 9.89 -13.97
N LYS A 75 -7.79 10.02 -13.52
CA LYS A 75 -8.83 10.75 -14.24
C LYS A 75 -8.57 12.26 -14.30
N VAL A 76 -8.05 12.86 -13.23
CA VAL A 76 -7.84 14.32 -13.14
C VAL A 76 -6.83 14.84 -14.19
N PRO A 77 -5.59 14.32 -14.27
CA PRO A 77 -4.63 14.74 -15.30
C PRO A 77 -5.09 14.37 -16.72
N TRP A 78 -5.80 13.24 -16.85
CA TRP A 78 -6.32 12.81 -18.14
C TRP A 78 -7.36 13.79 -18.69
N TYR A 79 -8.26 14.31 -17.86
CA TYR A 79 -9.31 15.24 -18.32
C TYR A 79 -8.75 16.55 -18.89
N ALA A 80 -7.55 16.94 -18.48
CA ALA A 80 -6.85 18.10 -19.02
C ALA A 80 -6.18 17.85 -20.40
N GLY A 81 -6.17 16.60 -20.87
CA GLY A 81 -5.54 16.20 -22.14
C GLY A 81 -6.48 16.22 -23.35
N PRO A 82 -5.94 16.16 -24.58
CA PRO A 82 -6.73 16.26 -25.82
C PRO A 82 -7.51 14.99 -26.21
N GLN A 83 -7.45 13.90 -25.41
CA GLN A 83 -8.01 12.60 -25.78
C GLN A 83 -9.50 12.47 -25.48
N THR A 84 -10.17 11.50 -26.12
CA THR A 84 -11.60 11.23 -25.90
C THR A 84 -11.87 10.42 -24.62
N ARG A 85 -13.01 10.68 -23.97
CA ARG A 85 -13.44 9.98 -22.72
C ARG A 85 -13.44 8.47 -22.83
N LYS A 86 -13.78 7.93 -24.00
CA LYS A 86 -13.80 6.48 -24.27
C LYS A 86 -12.38 5.87 -24.23
N TYR A 87 -11.39 6.58 -24.77
CA TYR A 87 -9.98 6.15 -24.75
C TYR A 87 -9.40 6.13 -23.33
N SER A 88 -9.76 7.12 -22.51
CA SER A 88 -9.38 7.17 -21.08
C SER A 88 -9.81 5.94 -20.30
N THR A 89 -11.10 5.63 -20.41
CA THR A 89 -11.80 4.79 -19.43
C THR A 89 -11.55 3.31 -19.71
N ASN A 90 -11.43 2.95 -21.00
CA ASN A 90 -11.35 1.55 -21.39
C ASN A 90 -9.93 1.07 -21.71
N HIS A 91 -8.98 1.96 -21.98
CA HIS A 91 -7.68 1.53 -22.50
C HIS A 91 -6.48 2.05 -21.71
N TRP A 92 -6.51 3.32 -21.30
CA TRP A 92 -5.39 3.91 -20.58
C TRP A 92 -5.45 3.63 -19.08
N SER A 93 -6.56 3.96 -18.42
CA SER A 93 -6.74 3.75 -16.98
C SER A 93 -6.66 2.26 -16.61
N GLN A 94 -7.43 1.40 -17.28
CA GLN A 94 -7.41 -0.05 -17.04
C GLN A 94 -6.03 -0.68 -17.22
N LYS A 95 -5.21 -0.19 -18.16
CA LYS A 95 -3.86 -0.71 -18.37
C LYS A 95 -2.94 -0.36 -17.20
N ILE A 96 -3.04 0.87 -16.69
CA ILE A 96 -2.21 1.37 -15.58
C ILE A 96 -2.65 0.77 -14.25
N THR A 97 -3.96 0.69 -13.99
CA THR A 97 -4.52 0.14 -12.75
C THR A 97 -4.61 -1.38 -12.74
N SER A 98 -4.30 -2.07 -13.85
CA SER A 98 -4.35 -3.52 -13.89
C SER A 98 -3.44 -4.16 -12.83
N ASN A 99 -3.93 -5.22 -12.19
CA ASN A 99 -3.14 -6.04 -11.25
C ASN A 99 -1.77 -6.45 -11.81
N LYS A 100 -1.71 -6.73 -13.12
CA LYS A 100 -0.45 -7.07 -13.81
C LYS A 100 0.54 -5.90 -13.79
N HIS A 101 0.06 -4.68 -14.03
CA HIS A 101 0.89 -3.48 -14.01
C HIS A 101 1.32 -3.13 -12.58
N LEU A 102 0.37 -3.13 -11.64
CA LEU A 102 0.64 -2.84 -10.23
C LEU A 102 1.60 -3.85 -9.59
N ALA A 103 1.45 -5.14 -9.89
CA ALA A 103 2.40 -6.16 -9.43
C ALA A 103 3.80 -5.95 -10.01
N LYS A 104 3.92 -5.56 -11.28
CA LYS A 104 5.23 -5.22 -11.90
C LYS A 104 5.87 -4.02 -11.21
N LEU A 105 5.09 -2.98 -10.90
CA LEU A 105 5.58 -1.83 -10.14
C LEU A 105 6.02 -2.26 -8.74
N ALA A 106 5.23 -3.07 -8.05
CA ALA A 106 5.58 -3.59 -6.72
C ALA A 106 6.92 -4.34 -6.74
N ILE A 107 7.14 -5.20 -7.75
CA ILE A 107 8.42 -5.91 -7.94
C ILE A 107 9.55 -4.91 -8.20
N LYS A 108 9.35 -3.95 -9.13
CA LYS A 108 10.34 -2.91 -9.47
C LYS A 108 10.77 -2.11 -8.23
N HIS A 109 9.84 -1.83 -7.33
CA HIS A 109 10.07 -1.08 -6.10
C HIS A 109 10.52 -1.95 -4.92
N GLY A 110 10.69 -3.26 -5.10
CA GLY A 110 11.16 -4.17 -4.05
C GLY A 110 10.14 -4.46 -2.96
N ILE A 111 8.86 -4.18 -3.19
CA ILE A 111 7.75 -4.46 -2.26
C ILE A 111 7.69 -5.94 -1.82
N PRO A 112 7.99 -6.96 -2.67
CA PRO A 112 8.00 -8.35 -2.21
C PRO A 112 8.85 -8.60 -0.96
N ASN A 113 9.95 -7.86 -0.78
CA ASN A 113 10.86 -7.99 0.36
C ASN A 113 10.38 -7.24 1.61
N CYS A 114 9.38 -6.38 1.43
CA CYS A 114 8.85 -5.47 2.45
C CYS A 114 7.48 -5.97 2.97
N CYS A 115 6.80 -6.85 2.22
CA CYS A 115 5.61 -7.56 2.70
C CYS A 115 5.95 -8.47 3.87
N PHE A 116 5.05 -8.54 4.85
CA PHE A 116 5.22 -9.45 5.98
C PHE A 116 5.34 -10.91 5.50
N PRO A 117 6.29 -11.69 6.05
CA PRO A 117 6.55 -13.04 5.60
C PRO A 117 5.32 -13.91 5.88
N THR A 118 4.72 -14.44 4.83
CA THR A 118 3.55 -15.33 4.93
C THR A 118 3.95 -16.80 4.86
N GLY A 119 5.25 -17.11 4.93
CA GLY A 119 5.80 -18.46 4.75
C GLY A 119 5.71 -18.97 3.31
N ALA A 120 5.10 -18.20 2.40
CA ALA A 120 4.92 -18.52 0.99
C ALA A 120 5.36 -17.34 0.10
N THR A 121 5.70 -17.63 -1.15
CA THR A 121 6.00 -16.61 -2.15
C THR A 121 4.78 -15.71 -2.36
N VAL A 122 4.96 -14.39 -2.19
CA VAL A 122 3.88 -13.42 -2.38
C VAL A 122 3.46 -13.40 -3.85
N GLY A 123 2.24 -13.88 -4.14
CA GLY A 123 1.71 -13.93 -5.49
C GLY A 123 1.47 -12.55 -6.10
N ARG A 124 1.40 -12.46 -7.43
CA ARG A 124 1.16 -11.20 -8.16
C ARG A 124 -0.08 -10.45 -7.70
N LYS A 125 -1.16 -11.15 -7.34
CA LYS A 125 -2.38 -10.53 -6.81
C LYS A 125 -2.11 -9.82 -5.48
N ALA A 126 -1.43 -10.48 -4.55
CA ALA A 126 -1.06 -9.89 -3.26
C ALA A 126 -0.12 -8.69 -3.41
N LEU A 127 0.79 -8.71 -4.38
CA LEU A 127 1.66 -7.56 -4.69
C LEU A 127 0.89 -6.37 -5.29
N ALA A 128 -0.09 -6.63 -6.16
CA ALA A 128 -0.97 -5.58 -6.67
C ALA A 128 -1.78 -4.94 -5.53
N THR A 129 -2.40 -5.78 -4.69
CA THR A 129 -3.16 -5.33 -3.51
C THR A 129 -2.29 -4.56 -2.52
N ALA A 130 -1.04 -4.97 -2.30
CA ALA A 130 -0.11 -4.22 -1.46
C ALA A 130 0.19 -2.82 -2.05
N MET A 131 0.32 -2.70 -3.37
CA MET A 131 0.52 -1.41 -4.03
C MET A 131 -0.70 -0.50 -3.87
N GLU A 132 -1.91 -1.03 -4.07
CA GLU A 132 -3.16 -0.30 -3.82
C GLU A 132 -3.23 0.14 -2.36
N ALA A 133 -2.93 -0.77 -1.42
CA ALA A 133 -2.97 -0.47 0.00
C ALA A 133 -1.98 0.62 0.42
N LEU A 134 -0.79 0.65 -0.18
CA LEU A 134 0.20 1.72 0.04
C LEU A 134 -0.32 3.07 -0.44
N ILE A 135 -1.00 3.12 -1.59
CA ILE A 135 -1.66 4.35 -2.09
C ILE A 135 -2.75 4.79 -1.11
N GLY A 136 -3.57 3.86 -0.63
CA GLY A 136 -4.61 4.14 0.37
C GLY A 136 -4.03 4.65 1.69
N ALA A 137 -2.94 4.06 2.17
CA ALA A 137 -2.22 4.47 3.38
C ALA A 137 -1.66 5.90 3.25
N VAL A 138 -1.05 6.23 2.11
CA VAL A 138 -0.55 7.58 1.81
C VAL A 138 -1.71 8.58 1.79
N TYR A 139 -2.84 8.22 1.18
CA TYR A 139 -4.02 9.10 1.12
C TYR A 139 -4.61 9.39 2.51
N LEU A 140 -4.76 8.37 3.37
CA LEU A 140 -5.30 8.54 4.73
C LEU A 140 -4.40 9.35 5.65
N LYS A 141 -3.09 9.43 5.37
CA LYS A 141 -2.21 10.35 6.08
C LYS A 141 -2.69 11.81 5.95
N PHE A 142 -3.22 12.18 4.78
CA PHE A 142 -3.64 13.54 4.47
C PHE A 142 -5.12 13.83 4.82
N ARG A 143 -5.85 12.84 5.35
CA ARG A 143 -7.23 13.02 5.85
C ARG A 143 -7.19 13.00 7.38
N LEU A 144 -7.85 14.00 7.97
CA LEU A 144 -7.93 14.34 9.39
C LEU A 144 -8.13 13.10 10.28
#